data_AF-A0A7C2RZY6-F1
#
_entry.id   AF-A0A7C2RZY6-F1
#
_cell.length_a   1.000
_cell.length_b   1.000
_cell.length_c   1.000
_cell.angle_alpha   90.00
_cell.angle_beta   90.00
_cell.angle_gamma   90.00
#
_symmetry.space_group_name_H-M   'P 1'
#
loop_
_entity.id
_entity.type
_entity.pdbx_description
1 polymer ?
#
loop_
_entity_poly.entity_id
_entity_poly.type
_entity_poly.pdbx_seq_one_letter_code
_entity_poly.pdbx_strand_id
1 'polypeptide(L)'
;MPLEHSEDLEMQKKSVELFSTMEELFPSPHNLSYMVSEFKKYADMHYVIIERFGRFPHRNEILGRKSTPEEVEFLKQPGSSF
;
A
#
# COMPACT_ATOMS: atom_id res chain seq x y z
N MET A 1 -1.55 8.75 -4.92
CA MET A 1 -1.08 9.21 -3.61
C MET A 1 0.44 9.04 -3.54
N PRO A 2 1.26 10.12 -3.44
CA PRO A 2 2.73 9.98 -3.53
C PRO A 2 3.37 9.13 -2.42
N LEU A 3 2.90 9.24 -1.18
CA LEU A 3 3.45 8.50 -0.04
C LEU A 3 3.20 7.00 -0.18
N GLU A 4 1.97 6.61 -0.48
CA GLU A 4 1.52 5.23 -0.70
C GLU A 4 2.26 4.53 -1.83
N HIS A 5 2.68 5.26 -2.86
CA HIS A 5 3.39 4.67 -4.01
C HIS A 5 4.92 4.63 -3.83
N SER A 6 5.45 5.10 -2.70
CA SER A 6 6.88 5.10 -2.40
C SER A 6 7.37 3.72 -1.95
N GLU A 7 8.58 3.32 -2.37
CA GLU A 7 9.27 2.12 -1.87
C GLU A 7 10.15 2.46 -0.64
N ASP A 8 9.62 3.28 0.26
CA ASP A 8 10.27 3.71 1.51
C ASP A 8 9.36 3.42 2.70
N LEU A 9 9.88 2.69 3.70
CA LEU A 9 9.08 2.22 4.84
C LEU A 9 8.54 3.37 5.71
N GLU A 10 9.31 4.44 5.91
CA GLU A 10 8.87 5.57 6.72
C GLU A 10 7.79 6.39 6.01
N MET A 11 7.86 6.51 4.68
CA MET A 11 6.79 7.09 3.88
C MET A 11 5.51 6.25 3.92
N GLN A 12 5.63 4.91 3.94
CA GLN A 12 4.47 4.03 4.09
C GLN A 12 3.80 4.18 5.46
N LYS A 13 4.58 4.21 6.55
CA LYS A 13 4.06 4.49 7.91
C LYS A 13 3.30 5.81 7.95
N LYS A 14 3.87 6.86 7.33
CA LYS A 14 3.23 8.17 7.25
C LYS A 14 1.95 8.17 6.42
N SER A 15 1.90 7.38 5.35
CA SER A 15 0.68 7.21 4.55
C SER A 15 -0.44 6.60 5.40
N VAL A 16 -0.16 5.50 6.11
CA VAL A 16 -1.11 4.83 7.01
C VAL A 16 -1.59 5.76 8.13
N GLU A 17 -0.66 6.49 8.76
CA GLU A 17 -0.98 7.46 9.82
C GLU A 17 -1.97 8.53 9.31
N LEU A 18 -1.68 9.16 8.18
CA LEU A 18 -2.51 10.23 7.62
C LEU A 18 -3.91 9.75 7.26
N PHE A 19 -4.04 8.56 6.68
CA PHE A 19 -5.36 7.99 6.39
C PHE A 19 -6.12 7.57 7.65
N SER A 20 -5.42 7.11 8.69
CA SER A 20 -6.04 6.82 9.99
C SER A 20 -6.58 8.10 10.64
N THR A 21 -5.80 9.18 10.64
CA THR A 21 -6.26 10.49 11.10
C THR A 21 -7.45 11.00 10.28
N MET A 22 -7.43 10.80 8.95
CA MET A 22 -8.55 11.19 8.10
C MET A 22 -9.83 10.41 8.45
N GLU A 23 -9.74 9.11 8.73
CA GLU A 23 -10.88 8.29 9.13
C GLU A 23 -11.51 8.80 10.45
N GLU A 24 -10.68 9.20 11.41
CA GLU A 24 -11.13 9.81 12.67
C GLU A 24 -11.81 11.18 12.47
N LEU A 25 -11.32 11.99 11.53
CA LEU A 25 -11.85 13.33 11.24
C LEU A 25 -13.17 13.30 10.43
N PHE A 26 -13.44 12.20 9.72
CA PHE A 26 -14.63 12.04 8.89
C PHE A 26 -15.46 10.81 9.30
N PRO A 27 -16.07 10.83 10.51
CA PRO A 27 -16.92 9.73 10.95
C PRO A 27 -18.20 9.61 10.10
N SER A 28 -18.70 8.38 10.00
CA SER A 28 -19.93 7.96 9.30
C SER A 28 -21.16 8.86 9.62
N PRO A 29 -22.13 9.06 8.70
CA PRO A 29 -22.43 8.25 7.51
C PRO A 29 -22.38 9.03 6.19
N HIS A 30 -21.39 9.91 6.02
CA HIS A 30 -21.22 10.61 4.75
C HIS A 30 -20.46 9.72 3.75
N ASN A 31 -20.78 9.83 2.45
CA ASN A 31 -20.06 9.13 1.36
C ASN A 31 -18.54 9.30 1.43
N LEU A 32 -18.08 10.43 2.00
CA LEU A 32 -16.67 10.69 2.23
C LEU A 32 -16.05 9.71 3.23
N SER A 33 -16.78 9.28 4.27
CA SER A 33 -16.30 8.30 5.26
C SER A 33 -15.99 6.95 4.60
N TYR A 34 -16.89 6.46 3.73
CA TYR A 34 -16.65 5.23 2.96
C TYR A 34 -15.41 5.33 2.07
N MET A 35 -15.26 6.46 1.37
CA MET A 35 -14.10 6.71 0.51
C MET A 35 -12.79 6.72 1.32
N VAL A 36 -12.78 7.34 2.51
CA VAL A 36 -11.62 7.39 3.39
C VAL A 36 -11.23 6.01 3.89
N SER A 37 -12.21 5.18 4.31
CA SER A 37 -11.95 3.81 4.74
C SER A 37 -11.38 2.94 3.61
N GLU A 38 -11.86 3.10 2.37
CA GLU A 38 -11.28 2.40 1.21
C GLU A 38 -9.85 2.86 0.95
N PHE A 39 -9.55 4.16 0.99
CA PHE A 39 -8.18 4.64 0.82
C PHE A 39 -7.23 4.15 1.92
N LYS A 40 -7.69 4.14 3.17
CA LYS A 40 -6.93 3.60 4.30
C LYS A 40 -6.58 2.13 4.07
N LYS A 41 -7.54 1.32 3.61
CA LYS A 41 -7.32 -0.09 3.28
C LYS A 41 -6.21 -0.27 2.24
N TYR A 42 -6.18 0.56 1.19
CA TYR A 42 -5.10 0.51 0.21
C TYR A 42 -3.76 0.93 0.79
N ALA A 43 -3.71 1.96 1.64
CA ALA A 43 -2.48 2.36 2.34
C ALA A 43 -1.94 1.24 3.24
N ASP A 44 -2.81 0.54 3.97
CA ASP A 44 -2.44 -0.62 4.79
C ASP A 44 -1.86 -1.75 3.92
N MET A 45 -2.48 -2.01 2.75
CA MET A 45 -1.99 -3.02 1.81
C MET A 45 -0.62 -2.66 1.21
N HIS A 46 -0.38 -1.40 0.85
CA HIS A 46 0.95 -0.96 0.38
C HIS A 46 2.01 -1.09 1.49
N TYR A 47 1.67 -0.69 2.73
CA TYR A 47 2.56 -0.82 3.87
C TYR A 47 3.02 -2.27 4.06
N VAL A 48 2.09 -3.23 4.06
CA VAL A 48 2.42 -4.66 4.27
C VAL A 48 3.38 -5.18 3.19
N ILE A 49 3.21 -4.75 1.94
CA ILE A 49 4.09 -5.17 0.84
C ILE A 49 5.50 -4.60 1.04
N ILE A 50 5.61 -3.31 1.38
CA ILE A 50 6.91 -2.65 1.60
C ILE A 50 7.58 -3.14 2.89
N GLU A 51 6.82 -3.40 3.96
CA GLU A 51 7.34 -4.01 5.19
C GLU A 51 7.93 -5.40 4.90
N ARG A 52 7.26 -6.19 4.05
CA ARG A 52 7.68 -7.55 3.71
C ARG A 52 8.86 -7.62 2.73
N PHE A 53 8.82 -6.81 1.67
CA PHE A 53 9.75 -6.95 0.54
C PHE A 53 10.71 -5.76 0.38
N GLY A 54 10.47 -4.65 1.08
CA GLY A 54 11.21 -3.39 0.92
C GLY A 54 10.96 -2.66 -0.41
N ARG A 55 10.09 -3.21 -1.27
CA ARG A 55 9.78 -2.73 -2.62
C ARG A 55 8.48 -3.36 -3.12
N PHE A 56 7.95 -2.88 -4.24
CA PHE A 56 6.80 -3.49 -4.92
C PHE A 56 7.26 -4.54 -5.93
N PRO A 57 7.01 -5.85 -5.70
CA PRO A 57 7.50 -6.89 -6.60
C PRO A 57 6.95 -6.79 -8.02
N HIS A 58 5.74 -6.25 -8.21
CA HIS A 58 5.14 -6.09 -9.55
C HIS A 58 5.91 -5.07 -10.41
N ARG A 59 6.72 -4.19 -9.80
CA ARG A 59 7.59 -3.24 -10.51
C ARG A 59 8.92 -3.84 -10.91
N ASN A 60 9.24 -5.07 -10.50
CA ASN A 60 10.56 -5.66 -10.73
C ASN A 60 10.88 -5.75 -12.23
N GLU A 61 9.95 -6.24 -13.04
CA GLU A 61 10.18 -6.41 -14.48
C GLU A 61 10.46 -5.07 -15.19
N ILE A 62 9.60 -4.07 -14.98
CA ILE A 62 9.73 -2.76 -15.63
C ILE A 62 10.97 -1.98 -15.17
N LEU A 63 11.45 -2.24 -13.94
CA LEU A 63 12.66 -1.65 -13.38
C LEU A 63 13.92 -2.50 -13.60
N GLY A 64 13.82 -3.63 -14.31
CA GLY A 64 14.97 -4.52 -14.58
C GLY A 64 15.53 -5.25 -13.35
N ARG A 65 14.73 -5.40 -12.28
CA ARG A 65 15.12 -6.08 -11.04
C ARG A 65 14.80 -7.58 -11.14
N LYS A 66 15.69 -8.41 -10.60
CA LYS A 66 15.42 -9.84 -10.43
C LYS A 66 14.50 -10.07 -9.22
N SER A 67 13.40 -10.78 -9.43
CA SER A 67 12.50 -11.21 -8.34
C SER A 67 13.10 -12.38 -7.55
N THR A 68 12.88 -12.39 -6.24
CA THR A 68 13.15 -13.55 -5.37
C THR A 68 12.08 -14.64 -5.56
N PRO A 69 12.32 -15.89 -5.14
CA PRO A 69 11.28 -16.94 -5.19
C PRO A 69 10.01 -16.56 -4.40
N GLU A 70 10.16 -15.88 -3.27
CA GLU A 70 9.03 -15.42 -2.44
C GLU A 70 8.22 -14.31 -3.13
N GLU A 71 8.91 -13.38 -3.80
CA GLU A 71 8.26 -12.35 -4.61
C GLU A 71 7.50 -12.97 -5.80
N VAL A 72 8.08 -13.98 -6.45
CA VAL A 72 7.42 -14.70 -7.56
C VAL A 72 6.17 -15.42 -7.08
N GLU A 73 6.20 -16.06 -5.91
CA GLU A 73 5.01 -16.72 -5.36
C GLU A 73 3.95 -15.71 -4.91
N PHE A 74 4.38 -14.58 -4.32
CA PHE A 74 3.48 -13.48 -3.97
C PHE A 74 2.75 -12.91 -5.19
N LEU A 75 3.44 -12.74 -6.33
CA LEU A 75 2.87 -12.22 -7.58
C LEU A 75 1.77 -13.11 -8.19
N LYS A 76 1.59 -14.34 -7.73
CA LYS A 76 0.49 -15.22 -8.15
C LYS A 76 -0.80 -15.00 -7.35
N GLN A 77 -0.71 -14.30 -6.21
CA GLN A 77 -1.84 -14.10 -5.30
C GLN A 77 -2.65 -12.86 -5.70
N PRO A 78 -3.96 -12.80 -5.39
CA PRO A 78 -4.74 -11.57 -5.54
C PRO A 78 -4.18 -10.45 -4.65
N GLY A 79 -4.29 -9.20 -5.10
CA GLY A 79 -3.72 -8.06 -4.36
C GLY A 79 -2.19 -8.00 -4.40
N SER A 80 -1.56 -8.61 -5.40
CA SER A 80 -0.11 -8.53 -5.59
C SER A 80 0.35 -7.42 -6.55
N SER A 81 -0.61 -6.76 -7.20
CA SER A 81 -0.38 -5.65 -8.13
C SER A 81 -1.48 -4.58 -7.97
N PHE A 82 -1.06 -3.36 -7.63
CA PHE A 82 -1.84 -2.12 -7.66
C PHE A 82 -0.87 -0.93 -7.52
#